data_AF-A0A1Z8XST7-F1
#
_entry.id   AF-A0A1Z8XST7-F1
#
_cell.length_a   1.000
_cell.length_b   1.000
_cell.length_c   1.000
_cell.angle_alpha   90.00
_cell.angle_beta   90.00
_cell.angle_gamma   90.00
#
_symmetry.space_group_name_H-M   'P 1'
#
loop_
_entity.id
_entity.type
_entity.pdbx_description
1 polymer ?
#
loop_
_entity_poly.entity_id
_entity_poly.type
_entity_poly.pdbx_seq_one_letter_code
_entity_poly.pdbx_strand_id
1 'polypeptide(L)'
;MGTVSKKRKNQKLRGDELVLNIWQRLTRILVFLSIIGISILVFSLFGPEWDKLQAMDEENANLQKRLDELKLVRVERLQDELHTSNDMEYLEIVARDKLNMKMPGEVIFRIQR
;
A
#
# COMPACT_ATOMS: atom_id res chain seq x y z
N MET A 1 13.71 -56.58 61.49
CA MET A 1 13.41 -55.14 61.30
C MET A 1 13.78 -54.73 59.87
N GLY A 2 12.86 -54.73 58.91
CA GLY A 2 13.21 -54.41 57.50
C GLY A 2 12.05 -53.95 56.60
N THR A 3 10.81 -54.15 57.05
CA THR A 3 9.61 -53.81 56.28
C THR A 3 9.23 -52.32 56.39
N VAL A 4 9.59 -51.65 57.48
CA VAL A 4 9.25 -50.24 57.73
C VAL A 4 10.04 -49.27 56.83
N SER A 5 11.29 -49.61 56.48
CA SER A 5 12.15 -48.75 55.64
C SER A 5 11.72 -48.74 54.17
N LYS A 6 11.33 -49.91 53.60
CA LYS A 6 10.85 -50.01 52.21
C LYS A 6 9.55 -49.23 51.99
N LYS A 7 8.65 -49.18 52.98
CA LYS A 7 7.37 -48.46 52.90
C LYS A 7 7.56 -46.94 52.78
N ARG A 8 8.55 -46.38 53.48
CA ARG A 8 8.90 -44.95 53.40
C ARG A 8 9.53 -44.56 52.06
N LYS A 9 10.38 -45.41 51.48
CA LYS A 9 10.94 -45.17 50.13
C LYS A 9 9.85 -45.18 49.05
N ASN A 10 8.93 -46.14 49.09
CA ASN A 10 7.82 -46.18 48.12
C ASN A 10 6.82 -45.03 48.29
N GLN A 11 6.61 -44.52 49.51
CA GLN A 11 5.80 -43.32 49.71
C GLN A 11 6.49 -42.06 49.16
N LYS A 12 7.82 -41.96 49.30
CA LYS A 12 8.58 -40.82 48.77
C LYS A 12 8.62 -40.82 47.23
N LEU A 13 8.88 -41.98 46.61
CA LEU A 13 8.85 -42.18 45.15
C LEU A 13 7.50 -41.80 44.55
N ARG A 14 6.38 -42.21 45.18
CA ARG A 14 5.03 -41.83 44.73
C ARG A 14 4.75 -40.33 44.90
N GLY A 15 5.28 -39.69 45.94
CA GLY A 15 5.18 -38.24 46.11
C GLY A 15 5.92 -37.50 44.98
N ASP A 16 7.14 -37.92 44.68
CA ASP A 16 7.97 -37.29 43.66
C ASP A 16 7.36 -37.45 42.25
N GLU A 17 6.77 -38.60 41.92
CA GLU A 17 6.05 -38.80 40.65
C GLU A 17 4.81 -37.91 40.51
N LEU A 18 4.04 -37.73 41.59
CA LEU A 18 2.88 -36.82 41.58
C LEU A 18 3.33 -35.37 41.38
N VAL A 19 4.39 -34.95 42.06
CA VAL A 19 4.95 -33.60 41.95
C VAL A 19 5.47 -33.37 40.53
N LEU A 20 6.24 -34.30 39.96
CA LEU A 20 6.75 -34.23 38.57
C LEU A 20 5.61 -34.10 37.55
N ASN A 21 4.53 -34.88 37.70
CA ASN A 21 3.37 -34.82 36.80
C ASN A 21 2.63 -33.48 36.89
N ILE A 22 2.50 -32.91 38.09
CA ILE A 22 1.89 -31.59 38.30
C ILE A 22 2.75 -30.49 37.67
N TRP A 23 4.07 -30.56 37.88
CA TRP A 23 5.02 -29.62 37.28
C TRP A 23 5.02 -29.68 35.76
N GLN A 24 4.95 -30.86 35.16
CA GLN A 24 4.85 -31.05 33.71
C GLN A 24 3.55 -30.48 33.12
N ARG A 25 2.42 -30.63 33.82
CA ARG A 25 1.15 -30.02 33.40
C ARG A 25 1.20 -28.51 33.51
N LEU A 26 1.76 -27.97 34.58
CA LEU A 26 1.91 -26.53 34.77
C LEU A 26 2.79 -25.90 33.70
N THR A 27 3.99 -26.45 33.46
CA THR A 27 4.90 -25.94 32.44
C THR A 27 4.28 -26.04 31.05
N ARG A 28 3.56 -27.11 30.73
CA ARG A 28 2.85 -27.24 29.45
C ARG A 28 1.80 -26.13 29.27
N ILE A 29 1.00 -25.84 30.31
CA ILE A 29 0.01 -24.75 30.26
C ILE A 29 0.70 -23.39 30.10
N LEU A 30 1.79 -23.16 30.83
CA LEU A 30 2.54 -21.90 30.80
C LEU A 30 3.18 -21.65 29.43
N VAL A 31 3.75 -22.68 28.81
CA VAL A 31 4.29 -22.63 27.44
C VAL A 31 3.18 -22.37 26.44
N PHE A 32 2.03 -23.04 26.57
CA PHE A 32 0.89 -22.83 25.69
C PHE A 32 0.36 -21.39 25.78
N LEU A 33 0.26 -20.86 26.99
CA LEU A 33 -0.14 -19.47 27.25
C LEU A 33 0.86 -18.48 26.65
N SER A 34 2.17 -18.77 26.76
CA SER A 34 3.24 -17.96 26.17
C SER A 34 3.16 -17.95 24.65
N ILE A 35 2.92 -19.10 24.01
CA ILE A 35 2.75 -19.20 22.55
C ILE A 35 1.52 -18.41 22.10
N ILE A 36 0.41 -18.49 22.83
CA ILE A 36 -0.80 -17.70 22.53
C ILE A 36 -0.51 -16.20 22.65
N GLY A 37 0.17 -15.78 23.71
CA GLY A 37 0.55 -14.37 23.90
C GLY A 37 1.45 -13.85 22.78
N ILE A 38 2.46 -14.63 22.37
CA ILE A 38 3.34 -14.28 21.25
C ILE A 38 2.54 -14.25 19.93
N SER A 39 1.64 -15.21 19.72
CA SER A 39 0.77 -15.25 18.54
C SER A 39 -0.08 -13.99 18.43
N ILE A 40 -0.73 -13.56 19.52
CA ILE A 40 -1.53 -12.33 19.56
C ILE A 40 -0.67 -11.11 19.24
N LEU A 41 0.56 -11.02 19.76
CA LEU A 41 1.48 -9.92 19.42
C LEU A 41 1.84 -9.90 17.93
N VAL A 42 2.12 -11.06 17.36
CA VAL A 42 2.39 -11.21 15.92
C VAL A 42 1.15 -10.77 15.12
N PHE A 43 -0.03 -11.33 15.39
CA PHE A 43 -1.26 -10.96 14.70
C PHE A 43 -1.63 -9.47 14.89
N SER A 44 -1.37 -8.88 16.06
CA SER A 44 -1.64 -7.46 16.32
C SER A 44 -0.69 -6.53 15.58
N LEU A 45 0.57 -6.93 15.36
CA LEU A 45 1.50 -6.17 14.54
C LEU A 45 1.16 -6.29 13.05
N PHE A 46 0.68 -7.46 12.61
CA PHE A 46 0.28 -7.67 11.23
C PHE A 46 -1.11 -7.12 10.89
N GLY A 47 -2.03 -6.94 11.84
CA GLY A 47 -3.36 -6.34 11.62
C GLY A 47 -3.36 -4.96 10.92
N PRO A 48 -2.62 -3.94 11.41
CA PRO A 48 -2.60 -2.60 10.83
C PRO A 48 -1.92 -2.54 9.45
N GLU A 49 -1.13 -3.55 9.08
CA GLU A 49 -0.52 -3.63 7.75
C GLU A 49 -1.55 -4.00 6.66
N TRP A 50 -2.65 -4.69 7.02
CA TRP A 50 -3.70 -5.06 6.07
C TRP A 50 -4.58 -3.86 5.70
N ASP A 51 -4.83 -2.95 6.63
CA ASP A 51 -5.58 -1.72 6.35
C ASP A 51 -4.80 -0.77 5.42
N LYS A 52 -3.46 -0.75 5.49
CA LYS A 52 -2.64 0.04 4.56
C LYS A 52 -2.78 -0.41 3.10
N LEU A 53 -2.93 -1.71 2.86
CA LEU A 53 -3.12 -2.22 1.50
C LEU A 53 -4.46 -1.78 0.90
N GLN A 54 -5.54 -1.78 1.70
CA GLN A 54 -6.83 -1.30 1.23
C GLN A 54 -6.85 0.23 1.01
N ALA A 55 -6.19 0.99 1.89
CA ALA A 55 -6.08 2.44 1.73
C ALA A 55 -5.32 2.85 0.46
N MET A 56 -4.27 2.10 0.10
CA MET A 56 -3.50 2.36 -1.12
C MET A 56 -4.27 2.05 -2.40
N ASP A 57 -5.13 1.03 -2.40
CA ASP A 57 -6.01 0.72 -3.53
C ASP A 57 -7.10 1.79 -3.72
N GLU A 58 -7.65 2.32 -2.62
CA GLU A 58 -8.64 3.40 -2.67
C GLU A 58 -8.02 4.73 -3.13
N GLU A 59 -6.78 5.02 -2.70
CA GLU A 59 -6.03 6.20 -3.15
C GLU A 59 -5.69 6.11 -4.64
N ASN A 60 -5.23 4.94 -5.12
CA ASN A 60 -5.00 4.71 -6.55
C ASN A 60 -6.28 4.86 -7.38
N ALA A 61 -7.41 4.31 -6.92
CA ALA A 61 -8.70 4.46 -7.61
C ALA A 61 -9.15 5.93 -7.69
N ASN A 62 -8.91 6.72 -6.64
CA ASN A 62 -9.22 8.16 -6.63
C ASN A 62 -8.30 8.95 -7.57
N LEU A 63 -6.99 8.67 -7.55
CA LEU A 63 -6.01 9.26 -8.48
C LEU A 63 -6.34 8.94 -9.94
N GLN A 64 -6.72 7.69 -10.24
CA GLN A 64 -7.15 7.26 -11.57
C GLN A 64 -8.38 8.04 -12.04
N LYS A 65 -9.41 8.18 -11.18
CA LYS A 65 -10.61 8.97 -11.48
C LYS A 65 -10.29 10.43 -11.77
N ARG A 66 -9.41 11.05 -10.97
CA ARG A 66 -8.97 12.43 -11.21
C ARG A 66 -8.24 12.55 -12.54
N LEU A 67 -7.38 11.61 -12.89
CA LEU A 67 -6.70 11.63 -14.20
C LEU A 67 -7.69 11.50 -15.36
N ASP A 68 -8.71 10.66 -15.23
CA ASP A 68 -9.73 10.50 -16.26
C ASP A 68 -10.63 11.74 -16.39
N GLU A 69 -11.01 12.37 -15.27
CA GLU A 69 -11.70 13.67 -15.28
C GLU A 69 -10.86 14.77 -15.95
N LEU A 70 -9.57 14.88 -15.59
CA LEU A 70 -8.68 15.87 -16.20
C LEU A 70 -8.45 15.60 -17.69
N LYS A 71 -8.41 14.33 -18.11
CA LYS A 71 -8.31 13.97 -19.54
C LYS A 71 -9.58 14.32 -20.30
N LEU A 72 -10.76 14.07 -19.73
CA LEU A 72 -12.04 14.44 -20.33
C LEU A 72 -12.14 15.94 -20.55
N VAL A 73 -11.84 16.74 -19.52
CA VAL A 73 -11.83 18.22 -19.62
C VAL A 73 -10.81 18.71 -20.63
N ARG A 74 -9.63 18.07 -20.72
CA ARG A 74 -8.62 18.43 -21.73
C ARG A 74 -9.10 18.11 -23.15
N VAL A 75 -9.73 16.96 -23.35
CA VAL A 75 -10.22 16.53 -24.68
C VAL A 75 -11.41 17.39 -25.13
N GLU A 76 -12.26 17.81 -24.20
CA GLU A 76 -13.34 18.77 -24.45
C GLU A 76 -12.76 20.13 -24.85
N ARG A 77 -11.84 20.69 -24.07
CA ARG A 77 -11.19 21.96 -24.41
C ARG A 77 -10.38 21.91 -25.70
N LEU A 78 -9.70 20.81 -25.99
CA LEU A 78 -8.95 20.66 -27.23
C LEU A 78 -9.88 20.53 -28.45
N GLN A 79 -11.07 19.95 -28.30
CA GLN A 79 -12.06 19.90 -29.38
C GLN A 79 -12.70 21.27 -29.61
N ASP A 80 -13.01 22.00 -28.54
CA ASP A 80 -13.49 23.38 -28.64
C ASP A 80 -12.41 24.30 -29.25
N GLU A 81 -11.16 24.18 -28.79
CA GLU A 81 -10.03 24.92 -29.37
C GLU A 81 -9.75 24.47 -30.80
N LEU A 82 -9.89 23.20 -31.19
CA LEU A 82 -9.75 22.77 -32.59
C LEU A 82 -10.88 23.33 -33.46
N HIS A 83 -12.10 23.46 -32.94
CA HIS A 83 -13.19 24.12 -33.65
C HIS A 83 -12.98 25.63 -33.79
N THR A 84 -12.40 26.30 -32.80
CA THR A 84 -12.05 27.74 -32.87
C THR A 84 -10.74 28.02 -33.61
N SER A 85 -9.77 27.10 -33.58
CA SER A 85 -8.42 27.28 -34.18
C SER A 85 -8.34 26.86 -35.65
N ASN A 86 -9.39 26.22 -36.18
CA ASN A 86 -9.55 26.01 -37.62
C ASN A 86 -10.01 27.29 -38.35
N ASP A 87 -10.20 28.41 -37.65
CA ASP A 87 -10.31 29.70 -38.30
C ASP A 87 -9.00 30.03 -39.01
N MET A 88 -9.11 30.27 -40.32
CA MET A 88 -7.99 30.51 -41.24
C MET A 88 -7.03 31.60 -40.73
N GLU A 89 -7.55 32.56 -39.96
CA GLU A 89 -6.82 33.65 -39.32
C GLU A 89 -5.82 33.16 -38.26
N TYR A 90 -6.19 32.18 -37.43
CA TYR A 90 -5.29 31.63 -36.41
C TYR A 90 -4.13 30.85 -37.03
N LEU A 91 -4.41 30.06 -38.07
CA LEU A 91 -3.38 29.35 -38.82
C LEU A 91 -2.42 30.32 -39.52
N GLU A 92 -2.92 31.43 -40.05
CA GLU A 92 -2.09 32.48 -40.64
C GLU A 92 -1.18 33.14 -39.60
N ILE A 93 -1.69 33.48 -38.42
CA ILE A 93 -0.90 34.06 -37.32
C ILE A 93 0.22 33.10 -36.91
N VAL A 94 -0.08 31.82 -36.69
CA VAL A 94 0.94 30.82 -36.33
C VAL A 94 1.95 30.62 -37.47
N ALA A 95 1.50 30.58 -38.72
CA ALA A 95 2.38 30.44 -39.88
C ALA A 95 3.34 31.64 -40.02
N ARG A 96 2.87 32.87 -39.81
CA ARG A 96 3.68 34.09 -39.88
C ARG A 96 4.61 34.23 -38.67
N ASP A 97 4.10 34.07 -37.45
CA ASP A 97 4.85 34.34 -36.21
C ASP A 97 5.81 33.20 -35.81
N LYS A 98 5.37 31.95 -35.92
CA LYS A 98 6.17 30.79 -35.47
C LYS A 98 7.00 30.20 -36.59
N LEU A 99 6.41 30.07 -37.78
CA LEU A 99 7.03 29.37 -38.90
C LEU A 99 7.71 30.32 -39.91
N ASN A 100 7.59 31.64 -39.73
CA ASN A 100 8.09 32.66 -40.67
C ASN A 100 7.66 32.38 -42.13
N MET A 101 6.50 31.76 -42.30
CA MET A 101 5.94 31.46 -43.62
C MET A 101 5.38 32.75 -44.24
N LYS A 102 5.50 32.84 -45.56
CA LYS A 102 4.99 33.96 -46.36
C LYS A 102 4.02 33.47 -47.41
N MET A 103 3.06 34.31 -47.78
CA MET A 103 2.23 34.03 -48.94
C MET A 103 3.06 34.18 -50.23
N PRO A 104 2.81 33.38 -51.29
CA PRO A 104 3.52 33.54 -52.56
C PRO A 104 3.34 34.95 -53.13
N GLY A 105 4.43 35.70 -53.21
CA GLY A 105 4.46 37.09 -53.70
C GLY A 105 4.79 38.16 -52.65
N GLU A 106 4.82 37.82 -51.36
CA GLU A 106 5.13 38.78 -50.29
C GLU A 106 6.64 38.94 -50.03
N VAL A 107 7.05 40.15 -49.62
CA VAL A 107 8.42 40.51 -49.22
C VAL A 107 8.43 40.83 -47.72
N ILE A 108 9.20 40.08 -46.95
CA ILE A 108 9.34 40.29 -45.49
C ILE A 108 10.44 41.32 -45.24
N PHE A 109 10.08 42.44 -44.61
CA PHE A 109 11.06 43.43 -44.12
C PHE A 109 11.41 43.15 -42.66
N ARG A 110 12.68 42.82 -42.40
CA ARG A 110 13.20 42.65 -41.04
C ARG A 110 13.93 43.93 -40.65
N ILE A 111 13.39 44.67 -39.69
CA ILE A 111 14.06 45.86 -39.15
C ILE A 111 15.00 45.39 -38.05
N GLN A 112 16.31 45.46 -38.29
CA GLN A 112 17.32 45.29 -37.25
C GLN A 112 17.64 46.67 -36.68
N ARG A 113 17.55 46.81 -35.35
CA ARG A 113 17.98 48.01 -34.63
C ARG A 113 19.43 47.89 -34.22
#